data_AF-R7BR35-F1
#
_entry.id   AF-R7BR35-F1
#
_cell.length_a   1.000
_cell.length_b   1.000
_cell.length_c   1.000
_cell.angle_alpha   90.00
_cell.angle_beta   90.00
_cell.angle_gamma   90.00
#
_symmetry.space_group_name_H-M   'P 1'
#
loop_
_entity.id
_entity.type
_entity.pdbx_description
1 polymer ?
#
loop_
_entity_poly.entity_id
_entity_poly.type
_entity_poly.pdbx_seq_one_letter_code
_entity_poly.pdbx_strand_id
1 'polypeptide(L)'
;MTQQSYGVCTLHSGNLYQVFTYVKNMQEALPADAPAVSGMLMYARTDEAELPDGDYLMSGNPISIRSLDLSREFEDVRQQLDAVAEEWF
;
A
#
# COMPACT_ATOMS: atom_id res chain seq x y z
N MET A 1 -2.63 -4.64 30.73
CA MET A 1 -3.25 -4.92 29.41
C MET A 1 -2.36 -4.26 28.37
N THR A 2 -1.58 -5.04 27.63
CA THR A 2 -0.72 -4.54 26.57
C THR A 2 -1.59 -4.24 25.36
N GLN A 3 -1.89 -2.95 25.14
CA GLN A 3 -2.51 -2.50 23.90
C GLN A 3 -1.48 -2.68 22.78
N GLN A 4 -1.58 -3.79 22.04
CA GLN A 4 -0.88 -3.94 20.77
C GLN A 4 -1.52 -2.97 19.77
N SER A 5 -1.05 -1.73 19.74
CA SER A 5 -1.15 -0.94 18.52
C SER A 5 -0.28 -1.65 17.49
N TYR A 6 -0.90 -2.47 16.63
CA TYR A 6 -0.28 -2.91 15.39
C TYR A 6 0.20 -1.65 14.69
N GLY A 7 1.52 -1.47 14.59
CA GLY A 7 2.23 -0.25 14.25
C GLY A 7 1.50 0.65 13.25
N VAL A 8 0.63 1.53 13.77
CA VAL A 8 0.06 2.62 12.99
C VAL A 8 1.13 3.70 13.01
N CYS A 9 2.12 3.57 12.13
CA CYS A 9 2.82 4.76 11.67
C CYS A 9 1.72 5.68 11.14
N THR A 10 1.47 6.79 11.84
CA THR A 10 0.43 7.75 11.48
C THR A 10 0.88 8.47 10.21
N LEU A 11 0.73 7.78 9.08
CA LEU A 11 1.11 8.27 7.78
C LEU A 11 0.02 9.26 7.34
N HIS A 12 0.25 10.56 7.58
CA HIS A 12 -0.64 11.63 7.13
C HIS A 12 -0.45 11.93 5.64
N SER A 13 -0.57 10.90 4.81
CA SER A 13 -0.62 11.07 3.35
C SER A 13 -2.06 11.20 2.88
N GLY A 14 -2.37 12.29 2.19
CA GLY A 14 -3.67 12.46 1.54
C GLY A 14 -3.98 11.34 0.53
N ASN A 15 -2.97 10.81 -0.15
CA ASN A 15 -3.15 9.74 -1.13
C ASN A 15 -3.48 8.40 -0.45
N LEU A 16 -2.95 8.14 0.75
CA LEU A 16 -3.30 6.94 1.51
C LEU A 16 -4.79 6.93 1.87
N TYR A 17 -5.33 8.07 2.33
CA TYR A 17 -6.75 8.19 2.62
C TYR A 17 -7.62 8.04 1.37
N GLN A 18 -7.15 8.53 0.21
CA GLN A 18 -7.84 8.32 -1.06
C GLN A 18 -7.88 6.84 -1.44
N VAL A 19 -6.74 6.15 -1.44
CA VAL A 19 -6.68 4.71 -1.73
C VAL A 19 -7.56 3.93 -0.77
N PHE A 20 -7.51 4.22 0.53
CA PHE A 20 -8.38 3.60 1.52
C PHE A 20 -9.87 3.81 1.20
N THR A 21 -10.24 5.03 0.83
CA THR A 21 -11.64 5.36 0.47
C THR A 21 -12.09 4.57 -0.77
N TYR A 22 -11.24 4.45 -1.79
CA TYR A 22 -11.57 3.70 -3.01
C TYR A 22 -11.72 2.21 -2.74
N VAL A 23 -10.78 1.62 -2.00
CA VAL A 23 -10.80 0.20 -1.63
C VAL A 23 -12.05 -0.13 -0.82
N LYS A 24 -12.37 0.70 0.18
CA LYS A 24 -13.55 0.51 1.02
C LYS A 24 -14.85 0.59 0.21
N ASN A 25 -15.00 1.65 -0.59
CA ASN A 25 -16.21 1.83 -1.38
C ASN A 25 -16.40 0.71 -2.42
N MET A 26 -15.30 0.20 -2.99
CA MET A 26 -15.35 -0.95 -3.90
C MET A 26 -15.75 -2.23 -3.16
N GLN A 27 -15.20 -2.48 -1.97
CA GLN A 27 -15.57 -3.63 -1.16
C GLN A 27 -17.05 -3.62 -0.78
N GLU A 28 -17.59 -2.46 -0.39
CA GLU A 28 -19.01 -2.30 -0.04
C GLU A 28 -19.94 -2.47 -1.25
N ALA A 29 -19.45 -2.22 -2.46
CA ALA A 29 -20.20 -2.43 -3.70
C ALA A 29 -20.23 -3.90 -4.16
N LEU A 30 -19.39 -4.76 -3.58
CA LEU A 30 -19.31 -6.18 -3.93
C LEU A 30 -20.23 -7.05 -3.04
N PRO A 31 -20.64 -8.23 -3.53
CA PRO A 31 -21.30 -9.25 -2.70
C PRO A 31 -20.47 -9.65 -1.48
N ALA A 32 -21.13 -10.09 -0.40
CA ALA A 32 -20.47 -10.45 0.85
C ALA A 32 -19.52 -11.65 0.73
N ASP A 33 -19.69 -12.50 -0.29
CA ASP A 33 -18.84 -13.65 -0.61
C ASP A 33 -17.70 -13.31 -1.60
N ALA A 34 -17.63 -12.05 -2.06
CA ALA A 34 -16.55 -11.64 -2.93
C ALA A 34 -15.19 -11.60 -2.19
N PRO A 35 -14.08 -11.87 -2.88
CA PRO A 35 -12.74 -11.69 -2.32
C PRO A 35 -12.51 -10.27 -1.79
N ALA A 36 -11.64 -10.16 -0.80
CA ALA A 36 -11.28 -8.86 -0.23
C ALA A 36 -10.61 -7.96 -1.28
N VAL A 37 -11.09 -6.73 -1.41
CA VAL A 37 -10.45 -5.71 -2.25
C VAL A 37 -9.16 -5.27 -1.58
N SER A 38 -8.06 -5.30 -2.31
CA SER A 38 -6.76 -4.78 -1.88
C SER A 38 -6.42 -3.47 -2.60
N GLY A 39 -5.47 -2.72 -2.05
CA GLY A 39 -4.92 -1.52 -2.66
C GLY A 39 -3.42 -1.42 -2.45
N MET A 40 -2.75 -0.66 -3.32
CA MET A 40 -1.33 -0.38 -3.21
C MET A 40 -1.05 1.09 -3.49
N LEU A 41 -0.13 1.67 -2.73
CA LEU A 41 0.37 3.02 -2.93
C LEU A 41 1.89 2.97 -3.12
N MET A 42 2.34 3.34 -4.32
CA MET A 42 3.75 3.41 -4.67
C MET A 42 4.23 4.86 -4.74
N TYR A 43 5.35 5.15 -4.11
CA TYR A 43 5.99 6.48 -4.17
C TYR A 43 7.40 6.37 -4.73
N ALA A 44 7.80 7.37 -5.51
CA ALA A 44 9.21 7.58 -5.81
C ALA A 44 9.96 7.88 -4.51
N ARG A 45 11.07 7.18 -4.26
CA ARG A 45 11.95 7.49 -3.13
C ARG A 45 12.56 8.89 -3.33
N THR A 46 12.29 9.79 -2.39
CA THR A 46 12.94 11.11 -2.28
C THR A 46 13.75 11.19 -0.98
N ASP A 47 14.54 12.25 -0.80
CA ASP A 47 15.28 12.50 0.45
C ASP A 47 14.37 12.94 1.63
N GLU A 48 13.05 12.98 1.44
CA GLU A 48 12.07 13.37 2.45
C GLU A 48 11.49 12.14 3.17
N ALA A 49 11.32 12.29 4.50
CA ALA A 49 10.84 11.30 5.48
C ALA A 49 10.35 9.97 4.88
N GLU A 50 11.15 8.91 5.07
CA GLU A 50 10.86 7.54 4.64
C GLU A 50 9.41 7.15 5.02
N LEU A 51 8.56 7.01 4.02
CA LEU A 51 7.30 6.30 4.20
C LEU A 51 7.68 4.87 4.55
N PRO A 52 7.15 4.28 5.62
CA PRO A 52 7.46 2.89 5.94
C PRO A 52 6.87 2.01 4.84
N ASP A 53 7.75 1.39 4.05
CA ASP A 53 7.38 0.28 3.20
C ASP A 53 6.76 -0.79 4.09
N GLY A 54 5.57 -1.26 3.72
CA GLY A 54 4.84 -2.15 4.59
C GLY A 54 3.46 -2.53 4.09
N ASP A 55 2.97 -3.62 4.65
CA ASP A 55 1.65 -4.18 4.35
C ASP A 55 0.76 -4.01 5.56
N TYR A 56 -0.41 -3.42 5.34
CA TYR A 56 -1.35 -3.01 6.36
C TYR A 56 -2.71 -3.65 6.12
N LEU A 57 -3.42 -3.97 7.20
CA LEU A 57 -4.82 -4.38 7.13
C LEU A 57 -5.69 -3.24 7.64
N MET A 58 -6.36 -2.53 6.73
CA MET A 58 -7.22 -1.40 7.07
C MET A 58 -8.68 -1.81 6.92
N SER A 59 -9.39 -1.93 8.05
CA SER A 59 -10.80 -2.33 8.07
C SER A 59 -11.09 -3.67 7.37
N GLY A 60 -10.11 -4.59 7.37
CA GLY A 60 -10.22 -5.90 6.71
C GLY A 60 -9.74 -5.91 5.25
N ASN A 61 -9.38 -4.76 4.67
CA ASN A 61 -8.83 -4.66 3.33
C ASN A 61 -7.29 -4.56 3.37
N PRO A 62 -6.56 -5.39 2.60
CA PRO A 62 -5.11 -5.28 2.48
C PRO A 62 -4.69 -4.01 1.75
N ILE A 63 -3.78 -3.24 2.33
CA ILE A 63 -3.18 -2.03 1.72
C ILE A 63 -1.66 -2.14 1.79
N SER A 64 -0.99 -2.12 0.64
CA SER A 64 0.48 -2.07 0.56
C SER A 64 0.99 -0.65 0.35
N ILE A 65 2.12 -0.33 0.97
CA ILE A 65 2.88 0.87 0.69
C ILE A 65 4.29 0.44 0.27
N ARG A 66 4.78 0.97 -0.84
CA ARG A 66 6.09 0.65 -1.41
C ARG A 66 6.80 1.90 -1.93
N SER A 67 8.11 1.94 -1.73
CA SER A 67 9.01 2.94 -2.28
C SER A 67 9.70 2.39 -3.53
N LEU A 68 9.71 3.17 -4.61
CA LEU A 68 10.36 2.85 -5.87
C LEU A 68 11.58 3.75 -6.04
N ASP A 69 12.77 3.15 -6.14
CA ASP A 69 13.99 3.89 -6.38
C ASP A 69 14.11 4.23 -7.87
N LEU A 70 13.68 5.45 -8.21
CA LEU A 70 13.73 5.98 -9.58
C LEU A 70 15.10 6.53 -9.98
N SER A 71 16.09 6.52 -9.09
CA SER A 71 17.44 7.04 -9.38
C SER A 71 18.33 6.06 -10.13
N ARG A 72 17.85 4.82 -10.33
CA ARG A 72 18.57 3.74 -10.98
C ARG A 72 18.33 3.69 -12.49
N GLU A 73 19.09 2.82 -13.16
CA GLU A 73 18.84 2.49 -14.56
C GLU A 73 17.43 1.93 -14.73
N PHE A 74 16.81 2.20 -15.89
CA PHE A 74 15.42 1.80 -16.15
C PHE A 74 15.20 0.29 -15.99
N GLU A 75 16.21 -0.52 -16.31
CA GLU A 75 16.14 -1.98 -16.14
C GLU A 75 15.96 -2.40 -14.68
N ASP A 76 16.58 -1.67 -13.74
CA ASP A 76 16.41 -1.90 -12.30
C ASP A 76 15.04 -1.42 -11.82
N VAL A 77 14.53 -0.31 -12.37
CA VAL A 77 13.18 0.18 -12.07
C VAL A 77 12.12 -0.81 -12.57
N ARG A 78 12.33 -1.36 -13.77
CA ARG A 78 11.48 -2.41 -14.35
C ARG A 78 11.46 -3.65 -13.46
N GLN A 79 12.64 -4.11 -13.02
CA GLN A 79 12.73 -5.26 -12.11
C GLN A 79 12.01 -5.03 -10.78
N GLN A 80 12.11 -3.82 -10.21
CA GLN A 80 11.36 -3.47 -9.00
C GLN A 80 9.85 -3.54 -9.22
N LEU A 81 9.35 -3.04 -10.35
CA LEU A 81 7.93 -3.09 -10.70
C LEU A 81 7.44 -4.51 -10.99
N ASP A 82 8.24 -5.31 -11.71
CA ASP A 82 7.93 -6.70 -12.01
C ASP A 82 7.85 -7.54 -10.73
N ALA A 83 8.78 -7.35 -9.79
CA ALA A 83 8.75 -8.01 -8.48
C ALA A 83 7.48 -7.65 -7.68
N VAL A 84 7.08 -6.37 -7.69
CA VAL A 84 5.83 -5.94 -7.07
C VAL A 84 4.61 -6.63 -7.71
N ALA A 85 4.60 -6.75 -9.05
CA ALA A 85 3.50 -7.42 -9.74
C ALA A 85 3.41 -8.91 -9.37
N GLU A 86 4.54 -9.61 -9.30
CA GLU A 86 4.61 -11.03 -8.94
C GLU A 86 4.26 -11.32 -7.47
N GLU A 87 4.58 -10.41 -6.56
CA GLU A 87 4.30 -10.61 -5.13
C GLU A 87 2.86 -10.29 -4.73
N TRP A 88 2.19 -9.37 -5.45
CA TRP A 88 0.91 -8.79 -5.01
C TRP A 88 -0.30 -9.12 -5.89
N PHE A 89 -0.12 -9.65 -7.11
CA PHE A 89 -1.21 -9.94 -8.05
C PHE A 89 -1.13 -11.37 -8.60
#